data_AF-A0A1Y3NFH0-F1
#
_entry.id   AF-A0A1Y3NFH0-F1
#
_cell.length_a   1.000
_cell.length_b   1.000
_cell.length_c   1.000
_cell.angle_alpha   90.00
_cell.angle_beta   90.00
_cell.angle_gamma   90.00
#
_symmetry.space_group_name_H-M   'P 1'
#
loop_
_entity.id
_entity.type
_entity.pdbx_description
1 polymer ?
#
loop_
_entity_poly.entity_id
_entity_poly.type
_entity_poly.pdbx_seq_one_letter_code
_entity_poly.pdbx_strand_id
1 'polypeptide(L)'
;MAFNSLRQFSKTPLSRELHPTQEHPIYMDLQATTPMDKRVLKEMLPYFCEKFGNPHSRTHNFGWEAEKAIEVARKQVADLINAKSKDIIFTSGATESNNIAIKGVARFHKGKKNHIITVQTEHKCVLSSCRALEYEGFEVTYLPVQKNGLINIDDLKKAIRPDTVLVSTMAVNNEIGVCQPIEEIGKICREHKIYL
;
A
#
# COMPACT_ATOMS: atom_id res chain seq x y z
N MET A 1 -8.98 23.89 -11.09
CA MET A 1 -9.10 23.74 -12.57
C MET A 1 -8.08 22.71 -13.06
N ALA A 2 -8.27 21.41 -12.75
CA ALA A 2 -7.32 20.36 -13.18
C ALA A 2 -7.98 18.96 -13.22
N PHE A 3 -9.23 18.87 -13.69
CA PHE A 3 -9.95 17.58 -13.80
C PHE A 3 -10.50 17.26 -15.20
N ASN A 4 -10.16 18.07 -16.22
CA ASN A 4 -10.70 17.90 -17.57
C ASN A 4 -9.73 17.23 -18.58
N SER A 5 -8.57 16.71 -18.18
CA SER A 5 -7.60 16.12 -19.13
C SER A 5 -7.66 14.60 -19.29
N LEU A 6 -8.56 13.88 -18.60
CA LEU A 6 -8.64 12.40 -18.69
C LEU A 6 -9.52 11.87 -19.85
N ARG A 7 -9.71 12.64 -20.93
CA ARG A 7 -10.45 12.20 -22.14
C ARG A 7 -9.56 12.11 -23.37
N GLN A 8 -8.46 11.37 -23.28
CA GLN A 8 -7.83 10.78 -24.46
C GLN A 8 -7.42 9.34 -24.15
N PHE A 9 -8.42 8.46 -24.06
CA PHE A 9 -8.16 7.03 -24.17
C PHE A 9 -7.57 6.76 -25.55
N SER A 10 -6.39 6.15 -25.58
CA SER A 10 -5.71 5.74 -26.81
C SER A 10 -6.65 4.90 -27.67
N LYS A 11 -6.78 5.22 -28.95
CA LYS A 11 -7.46 4.40 -29.97
C LYS A 11 -6.61 3.17 -30.34
N THR A 12 -5.96 2.53 -29.37
CA THR A 12 -5.26 1.28 -29.61
C THR A 12 -6.31 0.18 -29.56
N PRO A 13 -6.52 -0.61 -30.63
CA PRO A 13 -7.41 -1.75 -30.55
C PRO A 13 -6.91 -2.64 -29.40
N LEU A 14 -7.80 -3.00 -28.48
CA LEU A 14 -7.58 -4.16 -27.61
C LEU A 14 -7.35 -5.34 -28.56
N SER A 15 -6.08 -5.71 -28.77
CA SER A 15 -5.70 -6.80 -29.66
C SER A 15 -6.29 -8.08 -29.10
N ARG A 16 -7.47 -8.46 -29.62
CA ARG A 16 -8.08 -9.78 -29.49
C ARG A 16 -7.22 -10.77 -30.26
N GLU A 17 -6.18 -11.27 -29.62
CA GLU A 17 -5.62 -12.57 -29.93
C GLU A 17 -5.71 -13.43 -28.67
N LEU A 18 -6.95 -13.75 -28.31
CA LEU A 18 -7.25 -14.93 -27.52
C LEU A 18 -7.58 -16.03 -28.54
N HIS A 19 -6.66 -16.95 -28.73
CA HIS A 19 -6.89 -18.15 -29.54
C HIS A 19 -8.09 -18.91 -28.96
N PRO A 20 -9.14 -19.20 -29.76
CA PRO A 20 -10.33 -19.88 -29.28
C PRO A 20 -10.11 -21.39 -29.30
N THR A 21 -9.45 -21.92 -28.29
CA THR A 21 -9.46 -23.36 -28.01
C THR A 21 -9.41 -23.58 -26.49
N GLN A 22 -10.54 -24.03 -25.94
CA GLN A 22 -10.93 -24.12 -24.51
C GLN A 22 -11.46 -22.81 -23.91
N GLU A 23 -12.77 -22.80 -23.64
CA GLU A 23 -13.49 -21.71 -22.97
C GLU A 23 -13.03 -21.59 -21.50
N HIS A 24 -11.92 -20.89 -21.27
CA HIS A 24 -11.56 -20.49 -19.93
C HIS A 24 -12.67 -19.60 -19.34
N PRO A 25 -13.04 -19.77 -18.06
CA PRO A 25 -14.05 -18.94 -17.43
C PRO A 25 -13.62 -17.47 -17.46
N ILE A 26 -14.60 -16.57 -17.59
CA ILE A 26 -14.33 -15.13 -17.51
C ILE A 26 -13.82 -14.82 -16.10
N TYR A 27 -12.61 -14.24 -16.03
CA TYR A 27 -12.00 -13.87 -14.75
C TYR A 27 -12.53 -12.50 -14.28
N MET A 28 -13.41 -12.53 -13.28
CA MET A 28 -14.02 -11.34 -12.66
C MET A 28 -13.62 -11.17 -11.18
N ASP A 29 -12.34 -11.45 -10.87
CA ASP A 29 -11.80 -11.45 -9.50
C ASP A 29 -10.47 -10.67 -9.39
N LEU A 30 -10.38 -9.52 -10.07
CA LEU A 30 -9.14 -8.72 -10.14
C LEU A 30 -8.72 -8.12 -8.80
N GLN A 31 -9.63 -8.02 -7.82
CA GLN A 31 -9.32 -7.58 -6.47
C GLN A 31 -8.55 -8.64 -5.66
N ALA A 32 -8.67 -9.93 -6.00
CA ALA A 32 -7.87 -10.99 -5.38
C ALA A 32 -6.43 -10.99 -5.92
N THR A 33 -6.27 -10.96 -7.26
CA THR A 33 -4.98 -10.77 -7.92
C THR A 33 -5.16 -10.37 -9.38
N THR A 34 -4.09 -9.93 -10.04
CA THR A 34 -4.13 -9.50 -11.45
C THR A 34 -3.20 -10.33 -12.32
N PRO A 35 -3.54 -10.56 -13.60
CA PRO A 35 -2.60 -11.17 -14.53
C PRO A 35 -1.42 -10.23 -14.76
N MET A 36 -0.21 -10.79 -14.80
CA MET A 36 1.00 -10.01 -15.07
C MET A 36 0.96 -9.41 -16.48
N ASP A 37 1.19 -8.10 -16.59
CA ASP A 37 1.33 -7.43 -17.88
C ASP A 37 2.55 -7.97 -18.63
N LYS A 38 2.41 -8.28 -19.92
CA LYS A 38 3.50 -8.82 -20.75
C LYS A 38 4.73 -7.92 -20.77
N ARG A 39 4.55 -6.60 -20.63
CA ARG A 39 5.66 -5.62 -20.54
C ARG A 39 6.43 -5.81 -19.24
N VAL A 40 5.74 -6.03 -18.12
CA VAL A 40 6.37 -6.32 -16.81
C VAL A 40 7.17 -7.62 -16.90
N LEU A 41 6.58 -8.69 -17.44
CA LEU A 41 7.27 -9.96 -17.61
C LEU A 41 8.55 -9.82 -18.45
N LYS A 42 8.47 -9.09 -19.57
CA LYS A 42 9.62 -8.85 -20.46
C LYS A 42 10.77 -8.15 -19.73
N GLU A 43 10.48 -7.15 -18.89
CA GLU A 43 11.51 -6.45 -18.10
C GLU A 43 12.09 -7.32 -16.99
N MET A 44 11.32 -8.27 -16.44
CA MET A 44 11.78 -9.17 -15.38
C MET A 44 12.69 -10.29 -15.90
N LEU A 45 12.41 -10.85 -17.08
CA LEU A 45 13.09 -12.05 -17.60
C LEU A 45 14.63 -11.99 -17.60
N PRO A 46 15.29 -10.89 -18.00
CA PRO A 46 16.76 -10.81 -17.98
C PRO A 46 17.38 -11.06 -16.61
N TYR A 47 16.69 -10.70 -15.52
CA TYR A 47 17.20 -10.82 -14.15
C TYR A 47 17.16 -12.24 -13.59
N PHE A 48 16.49 -13.17 -14.28
CA PHE A 48 16.47 -14.59 -13.90
C PHE A 48 17.65 -15.39 -14.46
N CYS A 49 18.24 -14.96 -15.57
CA CYS A 49 19.27 -15.74 -16.27
C CYS A 49 20.56 -14.96 -16.52
N GLU A 50 20.45 -13.72 -17.02
CA GLU A 50 21.61 -12.94 -17.50
C GLU A 50 22.13 -11.98 -16.43
N LYS A 51 21.21 -11.30 -15.75
CA LYS A 51 21.49 -10.22 -14.77
C LYS A 51 21.16 -10.66 -13.34
N PHE A 52 21.63 -11.84 -12.97
CA PHE A 52 21.28 -12.57 -11.74
C PHE A 52 22.05 -12.12 -10.48
N GLY A 53 22.87 -11.07 -10.58
CA GLY A 53 23.75 -10.66 -9.49
C GLY A 53 23.00 -10.24 -8.22
N ASN A 54 23.65 -10.42 -7.06
CA ASN A 54 23.13 -9.88 -5.80
C ASN A 54 23.43 -8.37 -5.74
N PRO A 55 22.42 -7.50 -5.58
CA PRO A 55 22.62 -6.04 -5.49
C PRO A 55 23.50 -5.59 -4.31
N HIS A 56 23.71 -6.44 -3.30
CA HIS A 56 24.59 -6.14 -2.17
C HIS A 56 26.06 -6.47 -2.44
N SER A 57 26.38 -7.10 -3.57
CA SER A 57 27.76 -7.39 -3.96
C SER A 57 28.45 -6.13 -4.50
N ARG A 58 29.29 -5.49 -3.69
CA ARG A 58 29.89 -4.19 -4.02
C ARG A 58 31.20 -4.24 -4.82
N THR A 59 31.75 -5.43 -5.08
CA THR A 59 33.12 -5.58 -5.60
C THR A 59 33.21 -6.02 -7.06
N HIS A 60 32.07 -6.28 -7.72
CA HIS A 60 32.07 -6.81 -9.09
C HIS A 60 30.86 -6.34 -9.90
N ASN A 61 30.99 -6.37 -11.22
CA ASN A 61 30.00 -5.83 -12.15
C ASN A 61 28.60 -6.43 -11.99
N PHE A 62 28.49 -7.74 -11.70
CA PHE A 62 27.17 -8.38 -11.50
C PHE A 62 26.34 -7.72 -10.39
N GLY A 63 26.98 -7.24 -9.31
CA GLY A 63 26.26 -6.60 -8.21
C GLY A 63 25.90 -5.16 -8.53
N TRP A 64 26.80 -4.41 -9.17
CA TRP A 64 26.53 -3.04 -9.61
C TRP A 64 25.39 -2.96 -10.63
N GLU A 65 25.30 -3.94 -11.55
CA GLU A 65 24.21 -4.01 -12.52
C GLU A 65 22.85 -4.28 -11.83
N ALA A 66 22.82 -5.21 -10.86
CA ALA A 66 21.63 -5.51 -10.08
C ALA A 66 21.20 -4.34 -9.18
N GLU A 67 22.15 -3.67 -8.51
CA GLU A 67 21.91 -2.47 -7.71
C GLU A 67 21.28 -1.36 -8.55
N LYS A 68 21.84 -1.08 -9.74
CA LYS A 68 21.30 -0.09 -10.66
C LYS A 68 19.85 -0.40 -11.06
N ALA A 69 19.52 -1.67 -11.28
CA ALA A 69 18.16 -2.08 -11.61
C ALA A 69 17.18 -1.81 -10.46
N ILE A 70 17.58 -2.11 -9.22
CA ILE A 70 16.78 -1.84 -8.02
C ILE A 70 16.55 -0.33 -7.86
N GLU A 71 17.56 0.50 -8.07
CA GLU A 71 17.41 1.95 -7.93
C GLU A 71 16.52 2.57 -9.01
N VAL A 72 16.56 2.04 -10.25
CA VAL A 72 15.60 2.41 -11.30
C VAL A 72 14.17 2.02 -10.89
N ALA A 73 13.96 0.78 -10.43
CA ALA A 73 12.64 0.33 -9.98
C ALA A 73 12.13 1.14 -8.79
N ARG A 74 13.02 1.45 -7.82
CA ARG A 74 12.71 2.29 -6.65
C ARG A 74 12.25 3.68 -7.07
N LYS A 75 12.94 4.28 -8.04
CA LYS A 75 12.54 5.58 -8.60
C LYS A 75 11.18 5.52 -9.29
N GLN A 76 10.92 4.49 -10.10
CA GLN A 76 9.62 4.34 -10.79
C GLN A 76 8.45 4.23 -9.80
N VAL A 77 8.61 3.46 -8.71
CA VAL A 77 7.61 3.38 -7.63
C VAL A 77 7.45 4.72 -6.93
N ALA A 78 8.55 5.41 -6.61
CA ALA A 78 8.51 6.72 -5.95
C ALA A 78 7.79 7.78 -6.81
N ASP A 79 8.10 7.84 -8.11
CA ASP A 79 7.50 8.79 -9.04
C ASP A 79 5.98 8.58 -9.13
N LEU A 80 5.50 7.32 -9.11
CA LEU A 80 4.07 6.99 -9.19
C LEU A 80 3.27 7.59 -8.04
N ILE A 81 3.83 7.63 -6.83
CA ILE A 81 3.18 8.14 -5.62
C ILE A 81 3.70 9.52 -5.19
N ASN A 82 4.49 10.17 -6.05
CA ASN A 82 5.12 11.47 -5.77
C ASN A 82 5.94 11.50 -4.46
N ALA A 83 6.70 10.43 -4.19
CA ALA A 83 7.61 10.29 -3.07
C ALA A 83 9.08 10.48 -3.49
N LYS A 84 10.00 10.53 -2.53
CA LYS A 84 11.44 10.45 -2.81
C LYS A 84 11.84 8.97 -2.85
N SER A 85 12.78 8.59 -3.72
CA SER A 85 13.25 7.21 -3.83
C SER A 85 13.72 6.64 -2.50
N LYS A 86 14.40 7.43 -1.67
CA LYS A 86 14.88 7.03 -0.34
C LYS A 86 13.76 6.68 0.66
N ASP A 87 12.53 7.12 0.40
CA ASP A 87 11.37 6.85 1.25
C ASP A 87 10.67 5.52 0.86
N ILE A 88 11.10 4.88 -0.25
CA ILE A 88 10.58 3.59 -0.71
C ILE A 88 11.38 2.45 -0.09
N ILE A 89 10.72 1.63 0.71
CA ILE A 89 11.26 0.39 1.27
C ILE A 89 10.57 -0.80 0.58
N PHE A 90 11.37 -1.67 -0.06
CA PHE A 90 10.84 -2.90 -0.65
C PHE A 90 10.58 -3.95 0.43
N THR A 91 9.43 -4.62 0.31
CA THR A 91 8.98 -5.72 1.16
C THR A 91 8.52 -6.87 0.27
N SER A 92 8.16 -8.00 0.87
CA SER A 92 7.56 -9.14 0.16
C SER A 92 6.12 -8.89 -0.31
N GLY A 93 5.46 -7.82 0.15
CA GLY A 93 4.12 -7.45 -0.26
C GLY A 93 3.37 -6.61 0.77
N ALA A 94 2.12 -6.23 0.45
CA ALA A 94 1.32 -5.33 1.27
C ALA A 94 1.06 -5.86 2.71
N THR A 95 0.97 -7.17 2.90
CA THR A 95 0.85 -7.78 4.24
C THR A 95 2.04 -7.45 5.12
N GLU A 96 3.26 -7.58 4.60
CA GLU A 96 4.48 -7.24 5.33
C GLU A 96 4.58 -5.72 5.53
N SER A 97 4.29 -4.92 4.49
CA SER A 97 4.30 -3.45 4.58
C SER A 97 3.38 -2.94 5.69
N ASN A 98 2.15 -3.45 5.77
CA ASN A 98 1.19 -3.07 6.81
C ASN A 98 1.70 -3.47 8.21
N ASN A 99 2.31 -4.65 8.35
CA ASN A 99 2.90 -5.07 9.61
C ASN A 99 4.06 -4.15 10.03
N ILE A 100 4.97 -3.82 9.10
CA ILE A 100 6.11 -2.94 9.35
C ILE A 100 5.63 -1.55 9.77
N ALA A 101 4.69 -0.96 9.03
CA ALA A 101 4.18 0.37 9.33
C ALA A 101 3.51 0.43 10.71
N ILE A 102 2.54 -0.46 10.95
CA ILE A 102 1.72 -0.42 12.17
C ILE A 102 2.56 -0.81 13.40
N LYS A 103 3.21 -1.97 13.36
CA LYS A 103 3.99 -2.47 14.51
C LYS A 103 5.27 -1.67 14.70
N GLY A 104 5.89 -1.21 13.62
CA GLY A 104 7.10 -0.39 13.68
C GLY A 104 6.84 0.94 14.37
N VAL A 105 5.83 1.71 13.90
CA VAL A 105 5.48 3.01 14.50
C VAL A 105 5.05 2.84 15.95
N ALA A 106 4.17 1.87 16.23
CA ALA A 106 3.69 1.60 17.58
C ALA A 106 4.85 1.28 18.55
N ARG A 107 5.69 0.30 18.20
CA ARG A 107 6.80 -0.15 19.07
C ARG A 107 7.89 0.91 19.21
N PHE A 108 8.16 1.70 18.18
CA PHE A 108 9.14 2.78 18.23
C PHE A 108 8.75 3.87 19.26
N HIS A 109 7.46 4.08 19.48
CA HIS A 109 6.93 5.06 20.42
C HIS A 109 6.37 4.47 21.72
N LYS A 110 6.56 3.16 21.94
CA LYS A 110 6.08 2.46 23.13
C LYS A 110 6.56 3.15 24.41
N GLY A 111 5.66 3.30 25.38
CA GLY A 111 5.94 3.96 26.66
C GLY A 111 5.78 5.49 26.63
N LYS A 112 5.65 6.11 25.45
CA LYS A 112 5.26 7.52 25.31
C LYS A 112 3.83 7.68 24.80
N LYS A 113 3.48 6.89 23.79
CA LYS A 113 2.15 6.87 23.15
C LYS A 113 1.76 5.42 22.92
N ASN A 114 0.58 5.03 23.41
CA ASN A 114 0.14 3.63 23.40
C ASN A 114 -1.26 3.46 22.77
N HIS A 115 -1.79 4.47 22.08
CA HIS A 115 -3.09 4.40 21.42
C HIS A 115 -3.01 4.43 19.90
N ILE A 116 -3.75 3.52 19.26
CA ILE A 116 -3.86 3.39 17.80
C ILE A 116 -5.33 3.49 17.41
N ILE A 117 -5.63 4.15 16.31
CA ILE A 117 -6.97 4.19 15.74
C ILE A 117 -6.93 3.48 14.39
N THR A 118 -7.90 2.61 14.13
CA THR A 118 -8.08 1.95 12.84
C THR A 118 -9.56 1.81 12.50
N VAL A 119 -9.90 1.22 11.36
CA VAL A 119 -11.28 1.10 10.88
C VAL A 119 -11.71 -0.37 10.90
N GLN A 120 -12.96 -0.65 11.26
CA GLN A 120 -13.48 -2.03 11.35
C GLN A 120 -13.43 -2.80 10.02
N THR A 121 -13.41 -2.09 8.89
CA THR A 121 -13.39 -2.65 7.53
C THR A 121 -11.99 -2.73 6.92
N GLU A 122 -10.93 -2.56 7.70
CA GLU A 122 -9.57 -2.73 7.20
C GLU A 122 -9.28 -4.17 6.77
N HIS A 123 -8.28 -4.33 5.89
CA HIS A 123 -7.80 -5.66 5.53
C HIS A 123 -7.29 -6.44 6.75
N LYS A 124 -7.45 -7.76 6.75
CA LYS A 124 -7.10 -8.63 7.89
C LYS A 124 -5.68 -8.45 8.42
N CYS A 125 -4.71 -8.09 7.58
CA CYS A 125 -3.33 -7.87 8.04
C CYS A 125 -3.18 -6.64 8.95
N VAL A 126 -4.01 -5.60 8.76
CA VAL A 126 -4.09 -4.43 9.65
C VAL A 126 -4.76 -4.82 10.95
N LEU A 127 -5.98 -5.40 10.87
CA LEU A 127 -6.73 -5.83 12.05
C LEU A 127 -5.96 -6.83 12.92
N SER A 128 -5.28 -7.80 12.30
CA SER A 128 -4.45 -8.78 13.01
C SER A 128 -3.20 -8.14 13.62
N SER A 129 -2.63 -7.13 12.97
CA SER A 129 -1.50 -6.38 13.52
C SER A 129 -1.91 -5.57 14.74
N CYS A 130 -3.07 -4.90 14.68
CA CYS A 130 -3.66 -4.19 15.81
C CYS A 130 -3.96 -5.14 16.97
N ARG A 131 -4.61 -6.28 16.74
CA ARG A 131 -4.85 -7.29 17.78
C ARG A 131 -3.58 -7.82 18.42
N ALA A 132 -2.53 -8.04 17.63
CA ALA A 132 -1.23 -8.43 18.18
C ALA A 132 -0.66 -7.35 19.11
N LEU A 133 -0.82 -6.07 18.76
CA LEU A 133 -0.40 -4.95 19.60
C LEU A 133 -1.27 -4.79 20.85
N GLU A 134 -2.56 -5.14 20.81
CA GLU A 134 -3.41 -5.19 22.00
C GLU A 134 -2.85 -6.16 23.05
N TYR A 135 -2.40 -7.36 22.63
CA TYR A 135 -1.70 -8.29 23.53
C TYR A 135 -0.35 -7.76 24.04
N GLU A 136 0.26 -6.80 23.34
CA GLU A 136 1.49 -6.12 23.78
C GLU A 136 1.23 -4.90 24.68
N GLY A 137 -0.03 -4.62 25.02
CA GLY A 137 -0.46 -3.54 25.92
C GLY A 137 -0.78 -2.22 25.24
N PHE A 138 -0.97 -2.20 23.92
CA PHE A 138 -1.51 -1.02 23.22
C PHE A 138 -3.04 -1.01 23.30
N GLU A 139 -3.63 0.18 23.30
CA GLU A 139 -5.06 0.36 23.12
C GLU A 139 -5.36 0.62 21.65
N VAL A 140 -6.38 -0.06 21.11
CA VAL A 140 -6.81 0.14 19.72
C VAL A 140 -8.28 0.54 19.67
N THR A 141 -8.57 1.68 19.06
CA THR A 141 -9.93 2.08 18.70
C THR A 141 -10.24 1.62 17.28
N TYR A 142 -11.26 0.78 17.13
CA TYR A 142 -11.77 0.33 15.83
C TYR A 142 -13.01 1.15 15.44
N LEU A 143 -12.83 2.18 14.63
CA LEU A 143 -13.89 3.08 14.19
C LEU A 143 -14.93 2.32 13.35
N PRO A 144 -16.24 2.50 13.65
CA PRO A 144 -17.30 2.00 12.79
C PRO A 144 -17.33 2.80 11.48
N VAL A 145 -17.94 2.20 10.46
CA VAL A 145 -18.24 2.87 9.19
C VAL A 145 -19.74 3.15 9.08
N GLN A 146 -20.08 4.16 8.30
CA GLN A 146 -21.44 4.42 7.88
C GLN A 146 -21.92 3.33 6.90
N LYS A 147 -23.21 3.33 6.56
CA LYS A 147 -23.80 2.34 5.62
C LYS A 147 -23.16 2.34 4.22
N ASN A 148 -22.51 3.44 3.84
CA ASN A 148 -21.78 3.58 2.57
C ASN A 148 -20.30 3.13 2.66
N GLY A 149 -19.84 2.65 3.82
CA GLY A 149 -18.46 2.23 4.06
C GLY A 149 -17.49 3.35 4.43
N LEU A 150 -17.92 4.61 4.44
CA LEU A 150 -17.08 5.74 4.86
C LEU A 150 -17.02 5.87 6.37
N ILE A 151 -15.88 6.29 6.90
CA ILE A 151 -15.82 6.71 8.30
C ILE A 151 -16.53 8.05 8.49
N ASN A 152 -17.06 8.27 9.70
CA ASN A 152 -17.47 9.59 10.12
C ASN A 152 -16.25 10.35 10.67
N ILE A 153 -15.92 11.49 10.06
CA ILE A 153 -14.77 12.32 10.47
C ILE A 153 -14.90 12.82 11.91
N ASP A 154 -16.11 13.09 12.38
CA ASP A 154 -16.30 13.52 13.77
C ASP A 154 -16.00 12.42 14.77
N ASP A 155 -16.23 11.16 14.41
CA ASP A 155 -15.90 10.02 15.26
C ASP A 155 -14.38 9.81 15.32
N LEU A 156 -13.67 10.02 14.21
CA LEU A 156 -12.20 10.06 14.21
C LEU A 156 -11.68 11.16 15.14
N LYS A 157 -12.20 12.39 15.03
CA LYS A 157 -11.76 13.52 15.88
C LYS A 157 -11.99 13.25 17.36
N LYS A 158 -13.14 12.67 17.73
CA LYS A 158 -13.46 12.29 19.11
C LYS A 158 -12.59 11.15 19.64
N ALA A 159 -12.18 10.23 18.76
CA ALA A 159 -11.32 9.12 19.12
C ALA A 159 -9.85 9.54 19.34
N ILE A 160 -9.42 10.68 18.80
CA ILE A 160 -8.06 11.18 19.00
C ILE A 160 -7.85 11.58 20.46
N ARG A 161 -6.79 11.02 21.05
CA ARG A 161 -6.33 11.27 22.42
C ARG A 161 -4.88 11.75 22.46
N PRO A 162 -4.42 12.38 23.56
CA PRO A 162 -3.03 12.84 23.69
C PRO A 162 -1.96 11.73 23.50
N ASP A 163 -2.29 10.49 23.83
CA ASP A 163 -1.44 9.31 23.70
C ASP A 163 -1.58 8.58 22.35
N THR A 164 -2.31 9.14 21.38
CA THR A 164 -2.50 8.55 20.04
C THR A 164 -1.22 8.68 19.21
N VAL A 165 -0.71 7.54 18.76
CA VAL A 165 0.50 7.46 17.93
C VAL A 165 0.19 7.33 16.44
N LEU A 166 -0.82 6.55 16.10
CA LEU A 166 -1.08 6.14 14.72
C LEU A 166 -2.58 6.09 14.45
N VAL A 167 -2.99 6.61 13.31
CA VAL A 167 -4.26 6.31 12.65
C VAL A 167 -3.92 5.45 11.45
N SER A 168 -4.58 4.31 11.25
CA SER A 168 -4.40 3.46 10.07
C SER A 168 -5.73 3.25 9.36
N THR A 169 -5.80 3.71 8.11
CA THR A 169 -6.98 3.54 7.25
C THR A 169 -6.54 3.31 5.80
N MET A 170 -7.18 2.35 5.15
CA MET A 170 -6.94 2.01 3.76
C MET A 170 -7.52 3.07 2.83
N ALA A 171 -6.80 3.38 1.75
CA ALA A 171 -7.25 4.36 0.77
C ALA A 171 -8.50 3.89 0.00
N VAL A 172 -8.53 2.61 -0.40
CA VAL A 172 -9.63 1.97 -1.12
C VAL A 172 -9.89 0.61 -0.50
N ASN A 173 -11.13 0.31 -0.17
CA ASN A 173 -11.49 -0.99 0.40
C ASN A 173 -11.45 -2.11 -0.65
N ASN A 174 -10.83 -3.23 -0.30
CA ASN A 174 -10.64 -4.35 -1.22
C ASN A 174 -11.92 -5.17 -1.50
N GLU A 175 -12.97 -5.03 -0.68
CA GLU A 175 -14.23 -5.78 -0.83
C GLU A 175 -15.31 -4.95 -1.53
N ILE A 176 -15.54 -3.72 -1.07
CA ILE A 176 -16.63 -2.86 -1.57
C ILE A 176 -16.17 -1.66 -2.40
N GLY A 177 -14.85 -1.45 -2.54
CA GLY A 177 -14.29 -0.40 -3.40
C GLY A 177 -14.48 1.04 -2.90
N VAL A 178 -14.95 1.23 -1.66
CA VAL A 178 -15.13 2.58 -1.10
C VAL A 178 -13.78 3.27 -0.91
N CYS A 179 -13.70 4.55 -1.31
CA CYS A 179 -12.51 5.39 -1.13
C CYS A 179 -12.64 6.24 0.13
N GLN A 180 -11.74 6.07 1.10
CA GLN A 180 -11.72 6.92 2.29
C GLN A 180 -11.16 8.31 1.98
N PRO A 181 -11.58 9.37 2.69
CA PRO A 181 -11.09 10.73 2.50
C PRO A 181 -9.68 10.95 3.08
N ILE A 182 -8.67 10.25 2.55
CA ILE A 182 -7.29 10.19 3.09
C ILE A 182 -6.62 11.56 3.22
N GLU A 183 -6.95 12.53 2.35
CA GLU A 183 -6.39 13.89 2.43
C GLU A 183 -6.89 14.63 3.68
N GLU A 184 -8.19 14.52 3.97
CA GLU A 184 -8.81 15.14 5.14
C GLU A 184 -8.30 14.47 6.43
N ILE A 185 -8.24 13.13 6.45
CA ILE A 185 -7.69 12.36 7.57
C ILE A 185 -6.22 12.76 7.81
N GLY A 186 -5.43 12.91 6.74
CA GLY A 186 -4.03 13.33 6.82
C GLY A 186 -3.85 14.72 7.41
N LYS A 187 -4.72 15.68 7.07
CA LYS A 187 -4.71 17.02 7.67
C LYS A 187 -4.95 16.94 9.18
N ILE A 188 -5.98 16.21 9.61
CA ILE A 188 -6.33 16.03 11.03
C ILE A 188 -5.16 15.37 11.80
N CYS A 189 -4.58 14.30 11.25
CA CYS A 189 -3.46 13.59 11.89
C CYS A 189 -2.23 14.50 12.03
N ARG A 190 -1.92 15.29 10.98
CA ARG A 190 -0.80 16.23 10.99
C ARG A 190 -0.98 17.34 12.01
N GLU A 191 -2.17 17.91 12.14
CA GLU A 191 -2.50 18.92 13.15
C GLU A 191 -2.24 18.41 14.58
N HIS A 192 -2.54 17.14 14.83
CA HIS A 192 -2.36 16.49 16.13
C HIS A 192 -0.99 15.80 16.32
N LYS A 193 -0.09 15.89 15.32
CA LYS A 193 1.22 15.19 15.32
C LYS A 193 1.09 13.68 15.54
N ILE A 194 0.18 13.07 14.77
CA ILE A 194 -0.13 11.64 14.72
C ILE A 194 0.31 11.12 13.35
N TYR A 195 0.85 9.90 13.29
CA TYR A 195 1.15 9.25 12.02
C TYR A 195 -0.15 8.77 11.35
N LEU A 196 -0.21 8.86 10.02
CA LEU A 196 -1.26 8.28 9.18
C LEU A 196 -0.65 7.21 8.27
#